data_AF-A0A4Y7TWD6-F1
#
_entry.id   AF-A0A4Y7TWD6-F1
#
_cell.length_a   1.000
_cell.length_b   1.000
_cell.length_c   1.000
_cell.angle_alpha   90.00
_cell.angle_beta   90.00
_cell.angle_gamma   90.00
#
_symmetry.space_group_name_H-M   'P 1'
#
loop_
_entity.id
_entity.type
_entity.pdbx_description
1 polymer ?
#
loop_
_entity_poly.entity_id
_entity_poly.type
_entity_poly.pdbx_seq_one_letter_code
_entity_poly.pdbx_strand_id
1 'polypeptide(L)'
;MASADHTRDPCPWVILNDFGGAFAMGAVGGGIWYGIKGARNSPRGERFPGAISSIKARAPVTGGNFGIWGGMFSTFDCAVKGYRQKEDAWNAITSGFMTGGCLALRSGPKAALGSAVACGILLGVFEGVGVLLSRVMSEGQPPQACAFLLEPSRVSDFD
;
A
#
# COMPACT_ATOMS: atom_id res chain seq x y z
N MET A 1 3.22 -27.13 -4.41
CA MET A 1 4.06 -26.16 -5.13
C MET A 1 3.11 -25.30 -5.92
N ALA A 2 2.65 -24.20 -5.32
CA ALA A 2 1.72 -23.30 -5.98
C ALA A 2 2.51 -22.50 -7.02
N SER A 3 1.96 -22.47 -8.23
CA SER A 3 2.40 -21.69 -9.38
C SER A 3 2.88 -20.30 -8.97
N ALA A 4 4.05 -19.92 -9.50
CA ALA A 4 4.45 -18.53 -9.56
C ALA A 4 3.41 -17.79 -10.42
N ASP A 5 2.47 -17.09 -9.77
CA ASP A 5 1.59 -16.14 -10.44
C ASP A 5 2.45 -14.98 -10.97
N HIS A 6 2.91 -15.13 -12.22
CA HIS A 6 3.67 -14.14 -12.99
C HIS A 6 2.90 -12.85 -13.31
N THR A 7 1.73 -12.62 -12.68
CA THR A 7 0.96 -11.37 -12.73
C THR A 7 1.43 -10.35 -11.69
N ARG A 8 2.19 -10.77 -10.67
CA ARG A 8 2.82 -9.86 -9.70
C ARG A 8 4.25 -9.56 -10.14
N ASP A 9 4.61 -8.27 -10.29
CA ASP A 9 5.97 -7.91 -10.65
C ASP A 9 7.00 -8.46 -9.63
N PRO A 10 8.19 -8.90 -10.08
CA PRO A 10 9.19 -9.49 -9.20
C PRO A 10 9.65 -8.49 -8.12
N CYS A 11 9.97 -8.97 -6.91
CA CYS A 11 10.71 -8.19 -5.91
C CYS A 11 12.11 -7.91 -6.51
N PRO A 12 12.45 -6.68 -6.94
CA PRO A 12 12.22 -5.41 -6.24
C PRO A 12 11.29 -4.40 -6.94
N TRP A 13 10.74 -4.74 -8.11
CA TRP A 13 9.93 -3.82 -8.91
C TRP A 13 8.60 -3.48 -8.23
N VAL A 14 7.96 -4.46 -7.59
CA VAL A 14 6.78 -4.23 -6.74
C VAL A 14 7.07 -3.18 -5.65
N ILE A 15 8.25 -3.22 -5.03
CA ILE A 15 8.62 -2.29 -3.95
C ILE A 15 8.73 -0.86 -4.49
N LEU A 16 9.36 -0.70 -5.65
CA LEU A 16 9.48 0.59 -6.35
C LEU A 16 8.12 1.13 -6.78
N ASN A 17 7.25 0.26 -7.31
CA ASN A 17 5.91 0.64 -7.73
C ASN A 17 5.03 1.04 -6.53
N ASP A 18 5.10 0.29 -5.43
CA ASP A 18 4.35 0.59 -4.20
C ASP A 18 4.86 1.84 -3.50
N PHE A 19 6.18 2.06 -3.47
CA PHE A 19 6.77 3.30 -2.98
C PHE A 19 6.29 4.51 -3.80
N GLY A 20 6.36 4.41 -5.14
CA GLY A 20 5.93 5.46 -6.05
C GLY A 20 4.44 5.74 -5.97
N GLY A 21 3.61 4.70 -5.93
CA GLY A 21 2.16 4.78 -5.78
C GLY A 21 1.75 5.42 -4.45
N ALA A 22 2.33 4.98 -3.34
CA ALA A 22 2.07 5.55 -2.02
C ALA A 22 2.58 7.00 -1.91
N PHE A 23 3.73 7.32 -2.51
CA PHE A 23 4.24 8.68 -2.59
C PHE A 23 3.28 9.58 -3.37
N ALA A 24 2.80 9.14 -4.54
CA ALA A 24 1.86 9.90 -5.36
C ALA A 24 0.54 10.14 -4.61
N MET A 25 -0.04 9.10 -4.00
CA MET A 25 -1.25 9.24 -3.18
C MET A 25 -1.04 10.23 -2.02
N GLY A 26 0.09 10.15 -1.32
CA GLY A 26 0.42 11.04 -0.21
C GLY A 26 0.72 12.48 -0.64
N ALA A 27 1.35 12.68 -1.81
CA ALA A 27 1.64 13.99 -2.37
C ALA A 27 0.37 14.69 -2.88
N VAL A 28 -0.52 13.96 -3.55
CA VAL A 28 -1.82 14.48 -4.01
C VAL A 28 -2.73 14.78 -2.82
N GLY A 29 -2.91 13.83 -1.90
CA GLY A 29 -3.72 14.01 -0.70
C GLY A 29 -3.17 15.12 0.21
N GLY A 30 -1.86 15.16 0.40
CA GLY A 30 -1.17 16.23 1.12
C GLY A 30 -1.32 17.58 0.42
N GLY A 31 -1.18 17.64 -0.90
CA GLY A 31 -1.37 18.87 -1.68
C GLY A 31 -2.77 19.45 -1.52
N ILE A 32 -3.81 18.62 -1.61
CA ILE A 32 -5.19 19.05 -1.40
C ILE A 32 -5.40 19.52 0.04
N TRP A 33 -5.00 18.72 1.02
CA TRP A 33 -5.22 19.03 2.44
C TRP A 33 -4.46 20.28 2.90
N TYR A 34 -3.16 20.37 2.59
CA TYR A 34 -2.35 21.53 2.96
C TYR A 34 -2.63 22.75 2.08
N GLY A 35 -3.18 22.57 0.88
CA GLY A 35 -3.69 23.66 0.06
C GLY A 35 -4.93 24.31 0.67
N ILE A 36 -5.94 23.51 1.02
CA ILE A 36 -7.16 24.00 1.67
C ILE A 36 -6.84 24.60 3.04
N LYS A 37 -6.05 23.89 3.85
CA LYS A 37 -5.65 24.38 5.18
C LYS A 37 -4.76 25.62 5.09
N GLY A 38 -3.85 25.68 4.11
CA GLY A 38 -3.00 26.84 3.87
C GLY A 38 -3.79 28.08 3.44
N ALA A 39 -4.75 27.91 2.54
CA ALA A 39 -5.63 29.00 2.12
C ALA A 39 -6.50 29.54 3.26
N ARG A 40 -6.97 28.64 4.16
CA ARG A 40 -7.80 29.02 5.33
C ARG A 40 -7.00 29.64 6.48
N ASN A 41 -5.75 29.24 6.67
CA ASN A 41 -4.89 29.72 7.77
C ASN A 41 -4.12 31.00 7.41
N SER A 42 -4.16 31.46 6.16
CA SER A 42 -3.39 32.62 5.70
C SER A 42 -4.17 33.94 5.88
N PRO A 43 -3.48 35.07 6.12
CA PRO A 43 -4.10 36.40 6.23
C PRO A 43 -4.96 36.76 5.01
N ARG A 44 -6.00 37.58 5.21
CA ARG A 44 -6.82 38.10 4.09
C ARG A 44 -5.92 38.92 3.15
N GLY A 45 -5.75 38.43 1.92
CA GLY A 45 -4.91 39.05 0.87
C GLY A 45 -3.87 38.08 0.28
N GLU A 46 -3.22 37.28 1.12
CA GLU A 46 -2.08 36.41 0.75
C GLU A 46 -2.45 34.91 0.72
N ARG A 47 -3.72 34.60 0.46
CA ARG A 47 -4.26 33.23 0.57
C ARG A 47 -3.64 32.26 -0.43
N PHE A 48 -3.41 32.70 -1.66
CA PHE A 48 -2.78 31.90 -2.72
C PHE A 48 -1.29 31.63 -2.45
N PRO A 49 -0.44 32.64 -2.18
CA PRO A 49 0.97 32.40 -1.84
C PRO A 49 1.14 31.63 -0.53
N GLY A 50 0.28 31.86 0.46
CA GLY A 50 0.25 31.06 1.69
C GLY A 50 -0.14 29.59 1.47
N ALA A 51 -1.08 29.32 0.55
CA ALA A 51 -1.44 27.96 0.14
C ALA A 51 -0.33 27.28 -0.67
N ILE A 52 0.31 27.99 -1.59
CA ILE A 52 1.42 27.42 -2.38
C ILE A 52 2.62 27.11 -1.47
N SER A 53 2.92 28.00 -0.53
CA SER A 53 3.97 27.80 0.47
C SER A 53 3.70 26.58 1.35
N SER A 54 2.46 26.41 1.84
CA SER A 54 2.10 25.25 2.68
C SER A 54 2.12 23.94 1.90
N ILE A 55 1.68 23.93 0.64
CA ILE A 55 1.76 22.76 -0.25
C ILE A 55 3.22 22.38 -0.45
N LYS A 56 4.07 23.33 -0.89
CA LYS A 56 5.47 23.06 -1.18
C LYS A 56 6.24 22.57 0.04
N ALA A 57 5.94 23.10 1.22
CA ALA A 57 6.62 22.72 2.45
C ALA A 57 6.17 21.35 3.00
N ARG A 58 4.92 20.93 2.80
CA ARG A 58 4.33 19.79 3.53
C ARG A 58 3.84 18.63 2.67
N ALA A 59 3.46 18.88 1.42
CA ALA A 59 3.03 17.84 0.49
C ALA A 59 4.14 16.79 0.20
N PRO A 60 5.39 17.17 -0.12
CA PRO A 60 6.44 16.17 -0.37
C PRO A 60 6.86 15.41 0.90
N VAL A 61 6.80 16.04 2.08
CA VAL A 61 7.09 15.38 3.37
C VAL A 61 6.03 14.32 3.68
N THR A 62 4.77 14.64 3.42
CA THR A 62 3.66 13.71 3.62
C THR A 62 3.70 12.58 2.60
N GLY A 63 3.95 12.89 1.32
CA GLY A 63 4.22 11.90 0.28
C GLY A 63 5.37 10.97 0.64
N GLY A 64 6.49 11.53 1.13
CA GLY A 64 7.65 10.75 1.57
C GLY A 64 7.33 9.80 2.74
N ASN A 65 6.55 10.24 3.72
CA ASN A 65 6.11 9.38 4.82
C ASN A 65 5.23 8.22 4.33
N PHE A 66 4.31 8.46 3.40
CA PHE A 66 3.47 7.41 2.81
C PHE A 66 4.28 6.48 1.91
N GLY A 67 5.20 7.01 1.10
CA GLY A 67 6.13 6.22 0.29
C GLY A 67 6.99 5.30 1.14
N ILE A 68 7.62 5.82 2.20
CA ILE A 68 8.44 5.03 3.13
C ILE A 68 7.62 3.93 3.82
N TRP A 69 6.39 4.24 4.22
CA TRP A 69 5.49 3.25 4.82
C TRP A 69 5.14 2.13 3.83
N GLY A 70 4.71 2.47 2.60
CA GLY A 70 4.37 1.50 1.56
C GLY A 70 5.58 0.68 1.10
N GLY A 71 6.73 1.33 0.89
CA GLY A 71 7.96 0.65 0.49
C GLY A 71 8.50 -0.29 1.57
N MET A 72 8.45 0.09 2.85
CA MET A 72 8.84 -0.82 3.94
C MET A 72 7.89 -2.01 4.01
N PHE A 73 6.57 -1.77 3.93
CA PHE A 73 5.58 -2.85 3.94
C PHE A 73 5.85 -3.90 2.86
N SER A 74 6.04 -3.47 1.61
CA SER A 74 6.33 -4.37 0.48
C SER A 74 7.70 -5.05 0.61
N THR A 75 8.69 -4.38 1.22
CA THR A 75 10.00 -4.99 1.51
C THR A 75 9.87 -6.13 2.51
N PHE A 76 9.14 -5.94 3.62
CA PHE A 76 8.92 -6.99 4.61
C PHE A 76 8.02 -8.11 4.05
N ASP A 77 7.03 -7.81 3.23
CA ASP A 77 6.20 -8.81 2.56
C ASP A 77 7.04 -9.69 1.62
N CYS A 78 7.87 -9.08 0.76
CA CYS A 78 8.84 -9.79 -0.08
C CYS A 78 9.82 -10.65 0.74
N ALA A 79 10.32 -10.15 1.87
CA ALA A 79 11.25 -10.89 2.74
C ALA A 79 10.58 -12.11 3.40
N VAL A 80 9.35 -11.97 3.89
CA VAL A 80 8.59 -13.07 4.51
C VAL A 80 8.19 -14.11 3.48
N LYS A 81 7.77 -13.69 2.27
CA LYS A 81 7.50 -14.59 1.14
C LYS A 81 8.74 -15.36 0.72
N GLY A 82 9.89 -14.70 0.65
CA GLY A 82 11.18 -15.33 0.38
C GLY A 82 11.55 -16.41 1.39
N TYR A 83 11.24 -16.20 2.67
CA TYR A 83 11.55 -17.14 3.74
C TYR A 83 10.56 -18.32 3.85
N ARG A 84 9.23 -18.07 3.80
CA ARG A 84 8.21 -19.12 3.99
C ARG A 84 7.71 -19.79 2.71
N GLN A 85 7.97 -19.22 1.53
CA GLN A 85 7.50 -19.73 0.22
C GLN A 85 6.00 -20.09 0.19
N LYS A 86 5.21 -19.42 1.04
CA LYS A 86 3.76 -19.55 1.16
C LYS A 86 3.15 -18.16 1.22
N GLU A 87 2.04 -17.96 0.52
CA GLU A 87 1.26 -16.73 0.58
C GLU A 87 0.07 -16.94 1.52
N ASP A 88 0.28 -16.67 2.81
CA ASP A 88 -0.75 -16.72 3.83
C ASP A 88 -1.06 -15.28 4.33
N ALA A 89 -2.29 -15.03 4.79
CA ALA A 89 -2.72 -13.77 5.43
C ALA A 89 -1.79 -13.33 6.57
N TRP A 90 -1.07 -14.29 7.16
CA TRP A 90 -0.08 -14.07 8.21
C TRP A 90 1.17 -13.33 7.75
N ASN A 91 1.49 -13.36 6.45
CA ASN A 91 2.59 -12.60 5.89
C ASN A 91 2.29 -11.10 5.93
N ALA A 92 1.08 -10.70 5.53
CA ALA A 92 0.65 -9.30 5.56
C ALA A 92 0.60 -8.73 6.99
N ILE A 93 0.12 -9.51 7.95
CA ILE A 93 0.01 -9.06 9.35
C ILE A 93 1.41 -8.95 9.99
N THR A 94 2.28 -9.92 9.73
CA THR A 94 3.65 -9.91 10.24
C THR A 94 4.48 -8.79 9.60
N SER A 95 4.36 -8.57 8.29
CA SER A 95 5.06 -7.49 7.59
C SER A 95 4.58 -6.10 8.04
N GLY A 96 3.28 -5.94 8.33
CA GLY A 96 2.74 -4.73 8.93
C GLY A 96 3.21 -4.46 10.35
N PHE A 97 3.28 -5.51 11.18
CA PHE A 97 3.84 -5.39 12.53
C PHE A 97 5.31 -4.97 12.48
N MET A 98 6.11 -5.59 11.60
CA MET A 98 7.52 -5.24 11.41
C MET A 98 7.69 -3.82 10.88
N THR A 99 6.86 -3.41 9.92
CA THR A 99 6.87 -2.05 9.37
C THR A 99 6.54 -1.03 10.46
N GLY A 100 5.42 -1.21 11.16
CA GLY A 100 4.99 -0.34 12.25
C GLY A 100 6.03 -0.24 13.36
N GLY A 101 6.67 -1.35 13.73
CA GLY A 101 7.77 -1.38 14.68
C GLY A 101 8.97 -0.59 14.20
N CYS A 102 9.47 -0.90 12.99
CA CYS A 102 10.65 -0.28 12.39
C CYS A 102 10.54 1.24 12.24
N LEU A 103 9.38 1.76 11.79
CA LEU A 103 9.19 3.20 11.62
C LEU A 103 9.31 3.98 12.94
N ALA A 104 8.89 3.36 14.05
CA ALA A 104 8.81 4.00 15.36
C ALA A 104 9.92 3.59 16.32
N LEU A 105 10.92 2.82 15.86
CA LEU A 105 12.11 2.49 16.66
C LEU A 105 12.79 3.74 17.22
N ARG A 106 12.92 4.79 16.40
CA ARG A 106 13.53 6.07 16.81
C ARG A 106 12.73 6.85 17.86
N SER A 107 11.42 6.58 17.99
CA SER A 107 10.55 7.22 18.98
C SER A 107 10.52 6.49 20.34
N GLY A 108 11.32 5.43 20.49
CA GLY A 108 11.46 4.66 21.71
C GLY A 108 10.64 3.35 21.69
N PRO A 109 10.99 2.38 22.56
CA PRO A 109 10.44 1.02 22.51
C PRO A 109 8.94 0.95 22.79
N LYS A 110 8.41 1.83 23.66
CA LYS A 110 6.96 1.92 23.92
C LYS A 110 6.18 2.43 22.70
N ALA A 111 6.74 3.41 21.98
CA ALA A 111 6.13 3.92 20.77
C ALA A 111 6.21 2.89 19.63
N ALA A 112 7.34 2.20 19.51
CA ALA A 112 7.55 1.12 18.53
C ALA A 112 6.56 -0.04 18.72
N LEU A 113 6.31 -0.46 19.96
CA LEU A 113 5.34 -1.52 20.22
C LEU A 113 3.91 -1.05 19.94
N GLY A 114 3.58 0.19 20.30
CA GLY A 114 2.26 0.78 20.04
C GLY A 114 1.94 0.88 18.54
N SER A 115 2.89 1.36 17.73
CA SER A 115 2.73 1.43 16.27
C SER A 115 2.73 0.07 15.60
N ALA A 116 3.55 -0.88 16.07
CA ALA A 116 3.56 -2.24 15.55
C ALA A 116 2.21 -2.94 15.74
N VAL A 117 1.64 -2.83 16.95
CA VAL A 117 0.30 -3.39 17.25
C VAL A 117 -0.78 -2.70 16.43
N ALA A 118 -0.75 -1.37 16.34
CA ALA A 118 -1.72 -0.62 15.53
C ALA A 118 -1.67 -1.02 14.04
N CYS A 119 -0.48 -1.15 13.46
CA CYS A 119 -0.31 -1.60 12.07
C CYS A 119 -0.73 -3.06 11.88
N GLY A 120 -0.41 -3.95 12.82
CA GLY A 120 -0.82 -5.35 12.78
C GLY A 120 -2.34 -5.53 12.84
N ILE A 121 -3.03 -4.77 13.70
CA ILE A 121 -4.50 -4.79 13.79
C ILE A 121 -5.11 -4.27 12.49
N LEU A 122 -4.64 -3.13 11.99
CA LEU A 122 -5.20 -2.48 10.81
C LEU A 122 -5.10 -3.38 9.56
N LEU A 123 -3.97 -4.05 9.34
CA LEU A 123 -3.86 -5.01 8.26
C LEU A 123 -4.63 -6.30 8.52
N GLY A 124 -4.73 -6.74 9.78
CA GLY A 124 -5.60 -7.85 10.15
C GLY A 124 -7.07 -7.58 9.81
N VAL A 125 -7.53 -6.34 9.96
CA VAL A 125 -8.85 -5.92 9.51
C VAL A 125 -8.94 -5.89 7.99
N PHE A 126 -7.95 -5.36 7.26
CA PHE A 126 -8.00 -5.33 5.80
C PHE A 126 -8.01 -6.73 5.17
N GLU A 127 -7.23 -7.67 5.71
CA GLU A 127 -7.27 -9.09 5.32
C GLU A 127 -8.62 -9.72 5.69
N GLY A 128 -9.10 -9.52 6.92
CA GLY A 128 -10.39 -10.06 7.37
C GLY A 128 -11.58 -9.55 6.54
N VAL A 129 -11.57 -8.26 6.18
CA VAL A 129 -12.56 -7.65 5.28
C VAL A 129 -12.36 -8.15 3.85
N GLY A 130 -11.12 -8.30 3.38
CA GLY A 130 -10.80 -8.84 2.05
C GLY A 130 -11.37 -10.25 1.86
N VAL A 131 -11.14 -11.15 2.82
CA VAL A 131 -11.69 -12.51 2.79
C VAL A 131 -13.21 -12.50 2.83
N LEU A 132 -13.84 -11.61 3.61
CA LEU A 132 -15.29 -11.49 3.68
C LEU A 132 -15.89 -10.94 2.38
N LEU A 133 -15.30 -9.90 1.80
CA LEU A 133 -15.71 -9.31 0.52
C LEU A 133 -15.53 -10.30 -0.62
N SER A 134 -14.41 -11.03 -0.67
CA SER A 134 -14.21 -12.10 -1.65
C SER A 134 -15.28 -13.18 -1.53
N ARG A 135 -15.68 -13.56 -0.30
CA ARG A 135 -16.76 -14.53 -0.09
C ARG A 135 -18.12 -14.00 -0.57
N VAL A 136 -18.47 -12.77 -0.20
CA VAL A 136 -19.74 -12.12 -0.60
C VAL A 136 -19.80 -11.87 -2.11
N MET A 137 -18.68 -11.51 -2.75
CA MET A 137 -18.61 -11.31 -4.20
C MET A 137 -18.52 -12.63 -4.97
N SER A 138 -17.94 -13.69 -4.39
CA SER A 138 -17.97 -15.05 -4.96
C SER A 138 -19.35 -15.69 -4.93
N GLU A 139 -20.25 -15.28 -4.03
CA GLU A 139 -21.67 -15.65 -4.10
C GLU A 139 -22.41 -14.95 -5.25
N GLY A 140 -21.84 -13.90 -5.86
CA GLY A 140 -22.45 -13.13 -6.95
C GLY A 140 -21.83 -13.32 -8.34
N GLN A 141 -20.70 -14.04 -8.46
CA GLN A 141 -20.01 -14.21 -9.74
C GLN A 141 -20.06 -15.68 -10.17
N PRO A 142 -20.76 -16.05 -11.27
CA PRO A 142 -20.58 -17.39 -11.84
C PRO A 142 -19.08 -17.60 -12.11
N PRO A 143 -18.56 -18.81 -11.92
CA PRO A 143 -17.13 -19.08 -11.96
C PRO A 143 -16.52 -18.49 -13.23
N GLN A 144 -15.47 -17.68 -13.07
CA GLN A 144 -14.62 -17.19 -14.18
C GLN A 144 -13.81 -18.33 -14.85
N ALA A 145 -14.38 -19.53 -14.93
CA ALA A 145 -13.97 -20.61 -15.82
C ALA A 145 -14.59 -20.46 -17.22
N CYS A 146 -15.65 -19.65 -17.39
CA CYS A 146 -16.35 -19.52 -18.67
C CYS A 146 -15.78 -18.45 -19.62
N ALA A 147 -14.73 -17.72 -19.22
CA ALA A 147 -14.05 -16.74 -20.10
C ALA A 147 -12.96 -17.36 -20.99
N PHE A 148 -12.42 -18.54 -20.64
CA PHE A 148 -11.43 -19.23 -21.49
C PHE A 148 -12.04 -19.89 -22.73
N LEU A 149 -13.37 -20.11 -22.77
CA LEU A 149 -14.05 -20.76 -23.90
C LEU A 149 -14.45 -19.79 -25.04
N LEU A 150 -14.17 -18.49 -24.93
CA LEU A 150 -14.62 -17.48 -25.91
C LEU A 150 -13.52 -16.81 -26.74
N GLU A 151 -12.24 -17.18 -26.61
CA GLU A 151 -11.18 -16.64 -27.47
C GLU A 151 -10.39 -17.75 -28.20
N PRO A 152 -10.96 -18.35 -29.26
CA PRO A 152 -10.29 -19.39 -30.05
C PRO A 152 -9.35 -18.80 -31.12
N SER A 153 -8.30 -18.04 -30.73
CA SER A 153 -7.40 -17.46 -31.76
C SER A 153 -5.93 -17.20 -31.39
N ARG A 154 -5.40 -17.69 -30.26
CA ARG A 154 -3.96 -17.47 -29.93
C ARG A 154 -3.12 -18.74 -29.68
N VAL A 155 -3.41 -19.82 -30.42
CA VAL A 155 -2.65 -21.10 -30.42
C VAL A 155 -1.82 -21.23 -31.71
N SER A 156 -0.92 -20.27 -32.00
CA SER A 156 -0.03 -20.41 -33.18
C SER A 156 1.37 -19.81 -33.03
N ASP A 157 1.84 -19.52 -31.81
CA ASP A 157 3.23 -19.11 -31.62
C ASP A 157 3.77 -19.69 -30.31
N PHE A 158 4.19 -20.95 -30.34
CA PHE A 158 5.55 -21.38 -29.92
C PHE A 158 5.61 -22.92 -29.86
N ASP A 159 6.56 -23.46 -30.63
CA ASP A 159 7.14 -24.80 -30.53
C ASP A 159 7.83 -25.01 -29.17
#